data_AF-A0AB37TUA2-F1
#
_entry.id   AF-A0AB37TUA2-F1
#
_cell.length_a   1.000
_cell.length_b   1.000
_cell.length_c   1.000
_cell.angle_alpha   90.00
_cell.angle_beta   90.00
_cell.angle_gamma   90.00
#
_symmetry.space_group_name_H-M   'P 1'
#
loop_
_entity.id
_entity.type
_entity.pdbx_description
1 polymer ?
#
loop_
_entity_poly.entity_id
_entity_poly.type
_entity_poly.pdbx_seq_one_letter_code
_entity_poly.pdbx_strand_id
1 'polypeptide(L)'
;MTTNPSDVRLSTVVMAHPRRQAAARALAEAHPALAARIVTDPEPQGPPSALRTARRAWQSVSAGATHHLVLQDDALLSPGFAETVAALAAARPRDSVSLFTEWGSRTANAVRAAALLGHAWAPVVDDYLPSVALVLPAELALGFEEYAAAKAAPDATDDVTLLDYLHSVDKVVPVAGPVDHANPPSLVGNDVMGPRSAACLAPDGDPGGSLLPAMRAVPYFCWWEQLAVVYLRDPASADGWRRVPAEEALLERGLGREQVVASLRTALETLPHRDVVHDRVSDVLLAEVWTTAYALGVVTGDLGGFPDLGRPAARAALSTLAPGALRRVVPVRWLAAVGELLYPLVSAAVLSGAADAEAVRS
;
A
#
# COMPACT_ATOMS: atom_id res chain seq x y z
N MET A 1 -18.19 -8.88 19.30
CA MET A 1 -18.60 -10.14 18.65
C MET A 1 -17.55 -10.45 17.60
N THR A 2 -16.73 -11.46 17.84
CA THR A 2 -15.78 -12.00 16.86
C THR A 2 -16.56 -12.90 15.90
N THR A 3 -16.55 -12.58 14.62
CA THR A 3 -17.10 -13.45 13.56
C THR A 3 -16.14 -14.60 13.30
N ASN A 4 -16.62 -15.83 13.23
CA ASN A 4 -15.76 -16.94 12.80
C ASN A 4 -15.55 -16.87 11.28
N PRO A 5 -14.40 -17.30 10.74
CA PRO A 5 -14.18 -17.39 9.30
C PRO A 5 -15.26 -18.20 8.55
N SER A 6 -15.79 -19.25 9.20
CA SER A 6 -16.89 -20.06 8.66
C SER A 6 -18.22 -19.31 8.52
N ASP A 7 -18.39 -18.20 9.23
CA ASP A 7 -19.61 -17.38 9.20
C ASP A 7 -19.55 -16.33 8.07
N VAL A 8 -18.37 -16.10 7.49
CA VAL A 8 -18.17 -15.19 6.36
C VAL A 8 -18.71 -15.85 5.10
N ARG A 9 -19.81 -15.31 4.59
CA ARG A 9 -20.32 -15.60 3.25
C ARG A 9 -19.86 -14.48 2.32
N LEU A 10 -18.90 -14.78 1.46
CA LEU A 10 -18.30 -13.82 0.54
C LEU A 10 -19.10 -13.76 -0.77
N SER A 11 -19.46 -12.56 -1.20
CA SER A 11 -19.86 -12.28 -2.58
C SER A 11 -18.66 -11.70 -3.32
N THR A 12 -18.33 -12.22 -4.49
CA THR A 12 -17.14 -11.77 -5.24
C THR A 12 -17.49 -11.32 -6.65
N VAL A 13 -16.91 -10.19 -7.05
CA VAL A 13 -16.93 -9.74 -8.44
C VAL A 13 -15.54 -9.35 -8.93
N VAL A 14 -15.29 -9.58 -10.21
CA VAL A 14 -14.15 -8.98 -10.94
C VAL A 14 -14.68 -7.83 -11.77
N MET A 15 -14.27 -6.61 -11.46
CA MET A 15 -14.57 -5.44 -12.28
C MET A 15 -13.56 -5.32 -13.42
N ALA A 16 -14.04 -5.10 -14.63
CA ALA A 16 -13.18 -5.06 -15.82
C ALA A 16 -13.71 -4.11 -16.89
N HIS A 17 -12.82 -3.50 -17.65
CA HIS A 17 -13.22 -2.93 -18.94
C HIS A 17 -13.41 -4.07 -19.97
N PRO A 18 -14.37 -4.00 -20.91
CA PRO A 18 -14.56 -5.06 -21.92
C PRO A 18 -13.29 -5.44 -22.70
N ARG A 19 -12.38 -4.49 -22.94
CA ARG A 19 -11.06 -4.75 -23.55
C ARG A 19 -10.17 -5.71 -22.75
N ARG A 20 -10.42 -5.89 -21.46
CA ARG A 20 -9.68 -6.79 -20.55
C ARG A 20 -10.52 -7.98 -20.09
N GLN A 21 -11.62 -8.28 -20.80
CA GLN A 21 -12.50 -9.41 -20.47
C GLN A 21 -11.76 -10.76 -20.42
N ALA A 22 -10.75 -10.96 -21.28
CA ALA A 22 -9.94 -12.18 -21.25
C ALA A 22 -9.14 -12.32 -19.95
N ALA A 23 -8.53 -11.23 -19.47
CA ALA A 23 -7.80 -11.21 -18.19
C ALA A 23 -8.75 -11.47 -17.01
N ALA A 24 -9.91 -10.81 -17.00
CA ALA A 24 -10.93 -11.02 -15.96
C ALA A 24 -11.47 -12.46 -15.92
N ARG A 25 -11.66 -13.11 -17.08
CA ARG A 25 -12.05 -14.53 -17.16
C ARG A 25 -10.94 -15.44 -16.65
N ALA A 26 -9.69 -15.23 -17.08
CA ALA A 26 -8.56 -16.01 -16.61
C ALA A 26 -8.40 -15.92 -15.08
N LEU A 27 -8.57 -14.72 -14.51
CA LEU A 27 -8.57 -14.51 -13.06
C LEU A 27 -9.68 -15.30 -12.36
N ALA A 28 -10.92 -15.23 -12.85
CA ALA A 28 -12.04 -15.97 -12.27
C ALA A 28 -11.88 -17.50 -12.39
N GLU A 29 -11.39 -17.98 -13.54
CA GLU A 29 -11.17 -19.41 -13.81
C GLU A 29 -10.01 -20.00 -12.97
N ALA A 30 -8.98 -19.20 -12.68
CA ALA A 30 -7.88 -19.60 -11.81
C ALA A 30 -8.29 -19.74 -10.33
N HIS A 31 -9.38 -19.08 -9.92
CA HIS A 31 -9.85 -19.05 -8.53
C HIS A 31 -11.34 -19.43 -8.42
N PRO A 32 -11.72 -20.67 -8.80
CA PRO A 32 -13.12 -21.09 -8.85
C PRO A 32 -13.81 -21.08 -7.48
N ALA A 33 -13.06 -21.22 -6.38
CA ALA A 33 -13.57 -21.14 -5.02
C ALA A 33 -14.21 -19.78 -4.68
N LEU A 34 -13.85 -18.71 -5.40
CA LEU A 34 -14.46 -17.39 -5.22
C LEU A 34 -15.84 -17.28 -5.90
N ALA A 35 -16.17 -18.17 -6.84
CA ALA A 35 -17.37 -18.08 -7.68
C ALA A 35 -17.58 -16.66 -8.26
N ALA A 36 -16.48 -16.01 -8.66
CA ALA A 36 -16.48 -14.59 -9.00
C ALA A 36 -17.29 -14.30 -10.26
N ARG A 37 -18.16 -13.28 -10.20
CA ARG A 37 -18.90 -12.78 -11.37
C ARG A 37 -18.15 -11.61 -11.99
N ILE A 38 -18.10 -11.56 -13.32
CA ILE A 38 -17.46 -10.44 -14.02
C ILE A 38 -18.48 -9.31 -14.21
N VAL A 39 -18.13 -8.11 -13.73
CA VAL A 39 -18.90 -6.88 -13.95
C VAL A 39 -18.11 -6.00 -14.91
N THR A 40 -18.74 -5.64 -16.03
CA THR A 40 -18.09 -4.82 -17.06
C THR A 40 -18.62 -3.40 -17.10
N ASP A 41 -17.78 -2.51 -17.61
CA ASP A 41 -18.16 -1.14 -17.94
C ASP A 41 -19.44 -1.09 -18.79
N PRO A 42 -20.50 -0.38 -18.35
CA PRO A 42 -21.70 -0.18 -19.17
C PRO A 42 -21.53 0.64 -20.43
N GLU A 43 -20.60 1.59 -20.42
CA GLU A 43 -20.42 2.58 -21.49
C GLU A 43 -18.96 2.56 -21.96
N PRO A 44 -18.48 1.41 -22.48
CA PRO A 44 -17.06 1.21 -22.80
C PRO A 44 -16.57 2.04 -23.99
N GLN A 45 -17.49 2.66 -24.74
CA GLN A 45 -17.18 3.58 -25.84
C GLN A 45 -17.21 5.05 -25.40
N GLY A 46 -17.65 5.33 -24.18
CA GLY A 46 -17.65 6.67 -23.60
C GLY A 46 -16.26 7.07 -23.08
N PRO A 47 -16.14 8.27 -22.48
CA PRO A 47 -14.92 8.66 -21.80
C PRO A 47 -14.48 7.62 -20.76
N PRO A 48 -13.15 7.38 -20.61
CA PRO A 48 -12.63 6.46 -19.60
C PRO A 48 -13.12 6.83 -18.20
N SER A 49 -13.71 5.86 -17.49
CA SER A 49 -14.17 6.04 -16.12
C SER A 49 -14.16 4.71 -15.37
N ALA A 50 -13.24 4.58 -14.41
CA ALA A 50 -13.22 3.43 -13.51
C ALA A 50 -14.44 3.43 -12.57
N LEU A 51 -14.84 4.62 -12.10
CA LEU A 51 -15.96 4.83 -11.18
C LEU A 51 -17.27 4.25 -11.69
N ARG A 52 -17.59 4.40 -12.99
CA ARG A 52 -18.81 3.85 -13.58
C ARG A 52 -18.90 2.32 -13.48
N THR A 53 -17.78 1.63 -13.62
CA THR A 53 -17.71 0.17 -13.46
C THR A 53 -17.72 -0.20 -11.98
N ALA A 54 -16.97 0.53 -11.14
CA ALA A 54 -16.93 0.31 -9.69
C ALA A 54 -18.33 0.42 -9.05
N ARG A 55 -19.10 1.45 -9.41
CA ARG A 55 -20.50 1.63 -9.03
C ARG A 55 -21.34 0.36 -9.20
N ARG A 56 -21.28 -0.26 -10.38
CA ARG A 56 -21.97 -1.53 -10.65
C ARG A 56 -21.39 -2.71 -9.88
N ALA A 57 -20.07 -2.75 -9.72
CA ALA A 57 -19.40 -3.82 -9.00
C ALA A 57 -19.88 -3.85 -7.54
N TRP A 58 -19.84 -2.71 -6.85
CA TRP A 58 -20.25 -2.59 -5.45
C TRP A 58 -21.74 -2.87 -5.21
N GLN A 59 -22.61 -2.60 -6.19
CA GLN A 59 -24.03 -2.99 -6.11
C GLN A 59 -24.30 -4.47 -6.36
N SER A 60 -23.32 -5.21 -6.86
CA SER A 60 -23.49 -6.61 -7.27
C SER A 60 -23.32 -7.57 -6.09
N VAL A 61 -23.80 -7.22 -4.90
CA VAL A 61 -23.74 -8.09 -3.74
C VAL A 61 -24.71 -9.26 -3.90
N SER A 62 -24.21 -10.49 -3.73
CA SER A 62 -25.04 -11.70 -3.77
C SER A 62 -25.98 -11.76 -2.57
N ALA A 63 -27.21 -12.25 -2.78
CA ALA A 63 -28.19 -12.41 -1.71
C ALA A 63 -27.63 -13.24 -0.54
N GLY A 64 -27.80 -12.74 0.68
CA GLY A 64 -27.34 -13.40 1.90
C GLY A 64 -25.84 -13.29 2.18
N ALA A 65 -25.04 -12.61 1.34
CA ALA A 65 -23.63 -12.36 1.63
C ALA A 65 -23.45 -11.47 2.86
N THR A 66 -22.37 -11.73 3.60
CA THR A 66 -21.95 -10.91 4.76
C THR A 66 -20.91 -9.87 4.38
N HIS A 67 -20.09 -10.20 3.38
CA HIS A 67 -19.00 -9.37 2.89
C HIS A 67 -19.00 -9.42 1.36
N HIS A 68 -18.52 -8.37 0.75
CA HIS A 68 -18.39 -8.24 -0.69
C HIS A 68 -16.93 -7.91 -1.05
N LEU A 69 -16.34 -8.75 -1.90
CA LEU A 69 -15.01 -8.58 -2.46
C LEU A 69 -15.16 -8.07 -3.90
N VAL A 70 -14.54 -6.93 -4.18
CA VAL A 70 -14.32 -6.44 -5.55
C VAL A 70 -12.83 -6.62 -5.89
N LEU A 71 -12.59 -7.29 -7.01
CA LEU A 71 -11.26 -7.45 -7.62
C LEU A 71 -11.18 -6.64 -8.91
N GLN A 72 -10.05 -6.00 -9.17
CA GLN A 72 -9.72 -5.47 -10.48
C GLN A 72 -9.19 -6.57 -11.40
N ASP A 73 -9.29 -6.35 -12.70
CA ASP A 73 -8.97 -7.33 -13.75
C ASP A 73 -7.47 -7.66 -13.89
N ASP A 74 -6.61 -6.86 -13.28
CA ASP A 74 -5.16 -7.00 -13.24
C ASP A 74 -4.61 -7.36 -11.86
N ALA A 75 -5.46 -7.87 -10.95
CA ALA A 75 -5.03 -8.46 -9.69
C ALA A 75 -4.34 -9.83 -9.91
N LEU A 76 -3.26 -10.07 -9.17
CA LEU A 76 -2.60 -11.37 -9.02
C LEU A 76 -2.84 -11.88 -7.61
N LEU A 77 -3.54 -13.01 -7.48
CA LEU A 77 -3.93 -13.54 -6.17
C LEU A 77 -2.98 -14.66 -5.73
N SER A 78 -2.69 -14.72 -4.44
CA SER A 78 -1.91 -15.82 -3.86
C SER A 78 -2.64 -17.17 -3.95
N PRO A 79 -1.94 -18.30 -3.82
CA PRO A 79 -2.59 -19.58 -3.53
C PRO A 79 -3.43 -19.50 -2.24
N GLY A 80 -4.52 -20.27 -2.15
CA GLY A 80 -5.40 -20.28 -0.95
C GLY A 80 -6.16 -18.97 -0.70
N PHE A 81 -6.28 -18.11 -1.71
CA PHE A 81 -6.81 -16.75 -1.56
C PHE A 81 -8.22 -16.69 -0.93
N ALA A 82 -9.12 -17.61 -1.29
CA ALA A 82 -10.50 -17.58 -0.81
C ALA A 82 -10.56 -17.78 0.72
N GLU A 83 -9.79 -18.74 1.24
CA GLU A 83 -9.67 -19.00 2.66
C GLU A 83 -9.00 -17.82 3.39
N THR A 84 -7.93 -17.27 2.82
CA THR A 84 -7.23 -16.10 3.38
C THR A 84 -8.15 -14.89 3.48
N VAL A 85 -8.91 -14.56 2.43
CA VAL A 85 -9.84 -13.43 2.45
C VAL A 85 -10.97 -13.62 3.46
N ALA A 86 -11.53 -14.83 3.56
CA ALA A 86 -12.54 -15.12 4.58
C ALA A 86 -12.01 -14.92 6.00
N ALA A 87 -10.78 -15.34 6.28
CA ALA A 87 -10.13 -15.14 7.58
C ALA A 87 -9.86 -13.65 7.88
N LEU A 88 -9.36 -12.89 6.91
CA LEU A 88 -9.12 -11.45 7.06
C LEU A 88 -10.42 -10.67 7.28
N ALA A 89 -11.48 -10.98 6.51
CA ALA A 89 -12.80 -10.38 6.70
C ALA A 89 -13.40 -10.72 8.07
N ALA A 90 -13.24 -11.97 8.53
CA ALA A 90 -13.71 -12.40 9.85
C ALA A 90 -12.98 -11.70 11.01
N ALA A 91 -11.71 -11.37 10.85
CA ALA A 91 -10.94 -10.61 11.85
C ALA A 91 -11.34 -9.13 11.90
N ARG A 92 -11.84 -8.59 10.79
CA ARG A 92 -12.18 -7.18 10.60
C ARG A 92 -13.60 -7.00 10.04
N PRO A 93 -14.65 -7.51 10.73
CA PRO A 93 -15.99 -7.67 10.15
C PRO A 93 -16.74 -6.35 9.91
N ARG A 94 -16.19 -5.22 10.33
CA ARG A 94 -16.77 -3.89 10.18
C ARG A 94 -15.88 -2.94 9.40
N ASP A 95 -14.65 -3.34 9.13
CA ASP A 95 -13.64 -2.45 8.57
C ASP A 95 -13.61 -2.65 7.06
N SER A 96 -13.11 -1.63 6.37
CA SER A 96 -12.72 -1.73 4.97
C SER A 96 -11.35 -2.38 4.90
N VAL A 97 -11.26 -3.56 4.27
CA VAL A 97 -10.02 -4.34 4.19
C VAL A 97 -9.50 -4.32 2.76
N SER A 98 -8.50 -3.49 2.52
CA SER A 98 -7.78 -3.50 1.25
C SER A 98 -6.69 -4.57 1.28
N LEU A 99 -6.72 -5.49 0.32
CA LEU A 99 -5.84 -6.67 0.26
C LEU A 99 -4.55 -6.41 -0.53
N PHE A 100 -4.41 -5.19 -1.05
CA PHE A 100 -3.28 -4.74 -1.85
C PHE A 100 -2.82 -3.38 -1.34
N THR A 101 -1.51 -3.19 -1.23
CA THR A 101 -0.90 -1.89 -0.94
C THR A 101 0.21 -1.65 -1.95
N GLU A 102 0.12 -0.57 -2.70
CA GLU A 102 1.12 -0.23 -3.71
C GLU A 102 2.45 0.15 -3.04
N TRP A 103 3.56 -0.46 -3.45
CA TRP A 103 4.87 -0.36 -2.81
C TRP A 103 5.48 1.05 -2.65
N GLY A 104 5.02 2.05 -3.40
CA GLY A 104 5.48 3.44 -3.27
C GLY A 104 4.37 4.41 -2.86
N SER A 105 3.36 3.91 -2.15
CA SER A 105 2.29 4.70 -1.53
C SER A 105 2.71 5.19 -0.14
N ARG A 106 1.93 6.10 0.46
CA ARG A 106 2.11 6.46 1.88
C ARG A 106 1.79 5.26 2.76
N THR A 107 0.73 4.52 2.45
CA THR A 107 0.33 3.31 3.18
C THR A 107 1.40 2.23 3.17
N ALA A 108 2.22 2.12 2.12
CA ALA A 108 3.36 1.19 2.13
C ALA A 108 4.37 1.47 3.25
N ASN A 109 4.55 2.72 3.66
CA ASN A 109 5.42 3.06 4.79
C ASN A 109 4.76 2.79 6.14
N ALA A 110 3.43 2.85 6.23
CA ALA A 110 2.69 2.33 7.38
C ALA A 110 2.81 0.80 7.47
N VAL A 111 2.72 0.08 6.35
CA VAL A 111 2.96 -1.38 6.28
C VAL A 111 4.38 -1.72 6.74
N ARG A 112 5.40 -0.97 6.30
CA ARG A 112 6.79 -1.19 6.73
C ARG A 112 6.97 -0.95 8.23
N ALA A 113 6.41 0.14 8.77
CA ALA A 113 6.46 0.42 10.21
C ALA A 113 5.77 -0.71 11.00
N ALA A 114 4.58 -1.13 10.57
CA ALA A 114 3.84 -2.24 11.16
C ALA A 114 4.65 -3.54 11.14
N ALA A 115 5.26 -3.88 10.00
CA ALA A 115 6.10 -5.07 9.86
C ALA A 115 7.33 -5.04 10.78
N LEU A 116 8.01 -3.89 10.86
CA LEU A 116 9.18 -3.68 11.72
C LEU A 116 8.85 -3.80 13.21
N LEU A 117 7.63 -3.43 13.60
CA LEU A 117 7.16 -3.41 14.98
C LEU A 117 6.35 -4.66 15.36
N GLY A 118 6.10 -5.58 14.43
CA GLY A 118 5.37 -6.83 14.68
C GLY A 118 3.86 -6.70 14.74
N HIS A 119 3.29 -5.67 14.13
CA HIS A 119 1.84 -5.56 13.90
C HIS A 119 1.44 -6.34 12.65
N ALA A 120 0.20 -6.84 12.63
CA ALA A 120 -0.33 -7.57 11.48
C ALA A 120 -1.18 -6.72 10.54
N TRP A 121 -1.61 -5.54 11.00
CA TRP A 121 -2.42 -4.60 10.23
C TRP A 121 -1.78 -3.22 10.23
N ALA A 122 -1.95 -2.49 9.14
CA ALA A 122 -1.62 -1.07 9.03
C ALA A 122 -2.85 -0.25 8.62
N PRO A 123 -3.00 0.99 9.09
CA PRO A 123 -4.04 1.89 8.61
C PRO A 123 -3.72 2.38 7.19
N VAL A 124 -4.76 2.65 6.41
CA VAL A 124 -4.63 3.40 5.15
C VAL A 124 -4.37 4.88 5.49
N VAL A 125 -3.30 5.44 4.95
CA VAL A 125 -2.86 6.83 5.18
C VAL A 125 -2.66 7.63 3.89
N ASP A 126 -3.08 7.06 2.76
CA ASP A 126 -3.14 7.76 1.48
C ASP A 126 -4.41 8.63 1.37
N ASP A 127 -4.42 9.50 0.37
CA ASP A 127 -5.54 10.32 -0.12
C ASP A 127 -6.44 9.55 -1.09
N TYR A 128 -6.20 8.24 -1.23
CA TYR A 128 -7.05 7.31 -1.96
C TYR A 128 -7.12 5.98 -1.18
N LEU A 129 -8.16 5.19 -1.43
CA LEU A 129 -8.28 3.83 -0.88
C LEU A 129 -7.80 2.80 -1.91
N PRO A 130 -6.73 2.02 -1.66
CA PRO A 130 -6.28 1.03 -2.63
C PRO A 130 -7.39 0.01 -2.93
N SER A 131 -7.89 0.00 -4.18
CA SER A 131 -9.11 -0.73 -4.57
C SER A 131 -8.87 -1.91 -5.53
N VAL A 132 -7.60 -2.28 -5.80
CA VAL A 132 -7.22 -3.42 -6.66
C VAL A 132 -7.88 -4.71 -6.18
N ALA A 133 -7.93 -4.91 -4.86
CA ALA A 133 -8.69 -5.96 -4.21
C ALA A 133 -9.18 -5.43 -2.86
N LEU A 134 -10.49 -5.22 -2.74
CA LEU A 134 -11.10 -4.57 -1.58
C LEU A 134 -12.29 -5.37 -1.07
N VAL A 135 -12.32 -5.60 0.25
CA VAL A 135 -13.43 -6.24 0.93
C VAL A 135 -14.16 -5.21 1.78
N LEU A 136 -15.46 -5.14 1.62
CA LEU A 136 -16.36 -4.38 2.49
C LEU A 136 -17.40 -5.30 3.13
N PRO A 137 -17.90 -4.98 4.32
CA PRO A 137 -19.20 -5.48 4.79
C PRO A 137 -20.27 -5.29 3.71
N ALA A 138 -21.11 -6.29 3.50
CA ALA A 138 -22.10 -6.31 2.41
C ALA A 138 -23.05 -5.09 2.43
N GLU A 139 -23.46 -4.65 3.62
CA GLU A 139 -24.31 -3.47 3.79
C GLU A 139 -23.61 -2.18 3.34
N LEU A 140 -22.31 -2.03 3.64
CA LEU A 140 -21.52 -0.89 3.18
C LEU A 140 -21.30 -0.93 1.66
N ALA A 141 -21.05 -2.10 1.08
CA ALA A 141 -20.93 -2.25 -0.37
C ALA A 141 -22.20 -1.77 -1.11
N LEU A 142 -23.38 -2.15 -0.62
CA LEU A 142 -24.67 -1.77 -1.23
C LEU A 142 -24.92 -0.26 -1.19
N GLY A 143 -24.43 0.45 -0.17
CA GLY A 143 -24.63 1.89 -0.03
C GLY A 143 -23.75 2.76 -0.93
N PHE A 144 -22.70 2.20 -1.56
CA PHE A 144 -21.74 2.98 -2.34
C PHE A 144 -22.36 3.68 -3.56
N GLU A 145 -23.28 3.02 -4.28
CA GLU A 145 -23.88 3.63 -5.48
C GLU A 145 -24.66 4.89 -5.15
N GLU A 146 -25.51 4.82 -4.12
CA GLU A 146 -26.35 5.96 -3.73
C GLU A 146 -25.47 7.16 -3.37
N TYR A 147 -24.38 6.91 -2.66
CA TYR A 147 -23.37 7.92 -2.37
C TYR A 147 -22.73 8.49 -3.64
N ALA A 148 -22.16 7.62 -4.48
CA ALA A 148 -21.44 8.03 -5.68
C ALA A 148 -22.34 8.80 -6.66
N ALA A 149 -23.59 8.38 -6.84
CA ALA A 149 -24.57 9.06 -7.68
C ALA A 149 -24.91 10.47 -7.16
N ALA A 150 -24.91 10.67 -5.85
CA ALA A 150 -25.25 11.94 -5.21
C ALA A 150 -24.07 12.91 -5.03
N LYS A 151 -22.84 12.39 -4.89
CA LYS A 151 -21.67 13.15 -4.40
C LYS A 151 -20.45 13.12 -5.31
N ALA A 152 -20.29 12.12 -6.17
CA ALA A 152 -19.09 12.02 -6.97
C ALA A 152 -19.03 13.10 -8.07
N ALA A 153 -17.88 13.73 -8.22
CA ALA A 153 -17.62 14.61 -9.35
C ALA A 153 -17.60 13.80 -10.67
N PRO A 154 -17.92 14.41 -11.83
CA PRO A 154 -17.92 13.71 -13.12
C PRO A 154 -16.59 13.05 -13.51
N ASP A 155 -15.48 13.60 -13.03
CA ASP A 155 -14.10 13.16 -13.26
C ASP A 155 -13.48 12.43 -12.05
N ALA A 156 -14.26 12.16 -11.01
CA ALA A 156 -13.78 11.47 -9.82
C ALA A 156 -13.32 10.03 -10.12
N THR A 157 -12.26 9.60 -9.44
CA THR A 157 -11.80 8.21 -9.44
C THR A 157 -12.54 7.40 -8.38
N ASP A 158 -12.61 6.08 -8.57
CA ASP A 158 -13.34 5.18 -7.67
C ASP A 158 -12.71 5.10 -6.29
N ASP A 159 -11.37 5.04 -6.21
CA ASP A 159 -10.59 4.94 -4.98
C ASP A 159 -10.71 6.17 -4.06
N VAL A 160 -10.72 7.38 -4.63
CA VAL A 160 -10.95 8.63 -3.89
C VAL A 160 -12.40 8.73 -3.44
N THR A 161 -13.35 8.36 -4.32
CA THR A 161 -14.79 8.36 -3.97
C THR A 161 -15.09 7.34 -2.86
N LEU A 162 -14.46 6.17 -2.89
CA LEU A 162 -14.57 5.15 -1.84
C LEU A 162 -13.96 5.62 -0.53
N LEU A 163 -12.80 6.29 -0.56
CA LEU A 163 -12.16 6.83 0.63
C LEU A 163 -13.11 7.79 1.38
N ASP A 164 -13.73 8.70 0.63
CA ASP A 164 -14.66 9.70 1.13
C ASP A 164 -15.98 9.06 1.65
N TYR A 165 -16.56 8.14 0.87
CA TYR A 165 -17.73 7.36 1.29
C TYR A 165 -17.51 6.66 2.64
N LEU A 166 -16.35 6.05 2.81
CA LEU A 166 -16.01 5.25 3.98
C LEU A 166 -15.39 6.07 5.11
N HIS A 167 -15.52 7.39 5.16
CA HIS A 167 -14.84 8.25 6.16
C HIS A 167 -15.09 7.83 7.63
N SER A 168 -16.24 7.25 7.94
CA SER A 168 -16.62 6.79 9.29
C SER A 168 -16.23 5.33 9.61
N VAL A 169 -15.58 4.64 8.67
CA VAL A 169 -15.20 3.23 8.76
C VAL A 169 -13.68 3.13 8.81
N ASP A 170 -13.14 2.27 9.68
CA ASP A 170 -11.71 2.01 9.71
C ASP A 170 -11.26 1.37 8.38
N LYS A 171 -10.17 1.88 7.82
CA LYS A 171 -9.60 1.43 6.54
C LYS A 171 -8.24 0.82 6.84
N VAL A 172 -8.13 -0.48 6.64
CA VAL A 172 -6.96 -1.25 7.04
C VAL A 172 -6.43 -2.10 5.89
N VAL A 173 -5.14 -2.37 5.94
CA VAL A 173 -4.44 -3.32 5.06
C VAL A 173 -3.75 -4.37 5.92
N PRO A 174 -3.74 -5.65 5.51
CA PRO A 174 -2.87 -6.64 6.14
C PRO A 174 -1.41 -6.32 5.80
N VAL A 175 -0.52 -6.45 6.77
CA VAL A 175 0.92 -6.23 6.57
C VAL A 175 1.50 -7.26 5.59
N ALA A 176 1.09 -8.52 5.73
CA ALA A 176 1.34 -9.58 4.76
C ALA A 176 0.11 -9.72 3.86
N GLY A 177 0.16 -9.11 2.67
CA GLY A 177 -0.95 -9.02 1.75
C GLY A 177 -0.98 -10.17 0.74
N PRO A 178 -2.17 -10.72 0.38
CA PRO A 178 -2.30 -11.85 -0.53
C PRO A 178 -2.46 -11.46 -2.01
N VAL A 179 -2.32 -10.17 -2.36
CA VAL A 179 -2.53 -9.66 -3.72
C VAL A 179 -1.31 -8.88 -4.20
N ASP A 180 -0.90 -9.15 -5.44
CA ASP A 180 0.00 -8.32 -6.23
C ASP A 180 -0.72 -7.77 -7.47
N HIS A 181 -0.04 -6.93 -8.25
CA HIS A 181 -0.59 -6.26 -9.43
C HIS A 181 0.15 -6.73 -10.70
N ALA A 182 -0.59 -7.15 -11.73
CA ALA A 182 -0.02 -7.70 -12.96
C ALA A 182 0.70 -6.66 -13.83
N ASN A 183 0.42 -5.38 -13.60
CA ASN A 183 1.02 -4.24 -14.31
C ASN A 183 0.87 -4.26 -15.85
N PRO A 184 -0.32 -4.53 -16.41
CA PRO A 184 -0.55 -4.30 -17.84
C PRO A 184 -0.57 -2.80 -18.17
N PRO A 185 -0.42 -2.43 -19.46
CA PRO A 185 -0.64 -1.05 -19.88
C PRO A 185 -2.01 -0.52 -19.42
N SER A 186 -2.01 0.69 -18.87
CA SER A 186 -3.16 1.32 -18.25
C SER A 186 -4.19 1.77 -19.28
N LEU A 187 -5.46 1.44 -19.04
CA LEU A 187 -6.57 1.92 -19.87
C LEU A 187 -6.99 3.37 -19.56
N VAL A 188 -6.59 3.91 -18.41
CA VAL A 188 -6.92 5.27 -17.95
C VAL A 188 -5.70 6.20 -17.93
N GLY A 189 -4.59 5.83 -18.61
CA GLY A 189 -3.42 6.71 -18.77
C GLY A 189 -2.39 6.73 -17.63
N ASN A 190 -2.48 5.81 -16.67
CA ASN A 190 -1.56 5.73 -15.52
C ASN A 190 -0.18 5.09 -15.82
N ASP A 191 0.17 4.85 -17.09
CA ASP A 191 1.45 4.22 -17.47
C ASP A 191 2.67 5.03 -17.01
N VAL A 192 2.52 6.35 -16.90
CA VAL A 192 3.57 7.27 -16.43
C VAL A 192 3.99 7.02 -14.98
N MET A 193 3.19 6.28 -14.20
CA MET A 193 3.45 5.98 -12.79
C MET A 193 4.49 4.88 -12.59
N GLY A 194 4.80 4.08 -13.63
CA GLY A 194 5.63 2.88 -13.52
C GLY A 194 4.89 1.70 -12.86
N PRO A 195 5.57 0.55 -12.65
CA PRO A 195 4.95 -0.62 -12.03
C PRO A 195 4.52 -0.37 -10.57
N ARG A 196 3.40 -0.99 -10.18
CA ARG A 196 2.71 -0.80 -8.90
C ARG A 196 2.58 -2.14 -8.18
N SER A 197 3.70 -2.76 -7.81
CA SER A 197 3.68 -4.04 -7.09
C SER A 197 3.28 -3.87 -5.61
N ALA A 198 2.97 -4.98 -4.95
CA ALA A 198 2.63 -5.00 -3.54
C ALA A 198 3.80 -4.58 -2.63
N ALA A 199 3.49 -3.82 -1.58
CA ALA A 199 4.46 -3.39 -0.57
C ALA A 199 5.02 -4.58 0.22
N CYS A 200 4.21 -5.61 0.48
CA CYS A 200 4.63 -6.82 1.17
C CYS A 200 3.70 -7.98 0.77
N LEU A 201 4.11 -8.73 -0.26
CA LEU A 201 3.38 -9.91 -0.75
C LEU A 201 3.75 -11.12 0.11
N ALA A 202 2.77 -11.69 0.81
CA ALA A 202 2.91 -12.95 1.52
C ALA A 202 1.52 -13.63 1.64
N PRO A 203 1.43 -14.94 1.37
CA PRO A 203 0.14 -15.66 1.36
C PRO A 203 -0.46 -15.81 2.77
N ASP A 204 0.41 -15.90 3.78
CA ASP A 204 0.03 -16.18 5.17
C ASP A 204 0.07 -14.88 5.99
N GLY A 205 -1.06 -14.17 6.01
CA GLY A 205 -1.29 -13.09 6.95
C GLY A 205 -1.47 -13.60 8.38
N ASP A 206 -1.42 -12.70 9.37
CA ASP A 206 -1.85 -12.96 10.74
C ASP A 206 -3.15 -12.19 11.03
N PRO A 207 -4.34 -12.78 10.75
CA PRO A 207 -5.60 -12.09 10.99
C PRO A 207 -5.80 -11.68 12.46
N GLY A 208 -5.21 -12.41 13.41
CA GLY A 208 -5.35 -12.17 14.85
C GLY A 208 -4.41 -11.12 15.43
N GLY A 209 -3.43 -10.64 14.64
CA GLY A 209 -2.44 -9.69 15.11
C GLY A 209 -2.99 -8.27 15.31
N SER A 210 -2.17 -7.44 15.95
CA SER A 210 -2.56 -6.08 16.32
C SER A 210 -2.50 -5.11 15.12
N LEU A 211 -3.25 -4.01 15.23
CA LEU A 211 -3.20 -2.88 14.31
C LEU A 211 -2.13 -1.88 14.75
N LEU A 212 -1.33 -1.40 13.81
CA LEU A 212 -0.37 -0.33 14.05
C LEU A 212 -1.07 0.91 14.62
N PRO A 213 -0.55 1.53 15.69
CA PRO A 213 -1.07 2.80 16.20
C PRO A 213 -1.07 3.91 15.14
N ALA A 214 -1.96 4.88 15.30
CA ALA A 214 -2.06 6.01 14.37
C ALA A 214 -0.72 6.77 14.27
N MET A 215 -0.19 6.85 13.06
CA MET A 215 1.06 7.56 12.78
C MET A 215 0.85 9.07 12.86
N ARG A 216 1.78 9.79 13.48
CA ARG A 216 1.81 11.27 13.47
C ARG A 216 2.62 11.83 12.31
N ALA A 217 3.48 11.01 11.74
CA ALA A 217 4.36 11.33 10.63
C ALA A 217 4.49 10.10 9.74
N VAL A 218 4.33 10.26 8.42
CA VAL A 218 4.49 9.18 7.43
C VAL A 218 5.62 9.58 6.48
N PRO A 219 6.81 8.95 6.62
CA PRO A 219 7.89 9.12 5.66
C PRO A 219 7.47 8.61 4.29
N TYR A 220 7.87 9.31 3.25
CA TYR A 220 7.43 9.03 1.90
C TYR A 220 8.48 9.48 0.89
N PHE A 221 8.87 8.56 0.01
CA PHE A 221 9.62 8.93 -1.18
C PHE A 221 8.62 9.38 -2.25
N CYS A 222 8.61 10.67 -2.57
CA CYS A 222 7.80 11.20 -3.65
C CYS A 222 8.37 10.74 -4.98
N TRP A 223 7.89 9.60 -5.48
CA TRP A 223 8.32 9.04 -6.77
C TRP A 223 7.96 9.94 -7.96
N TRP A 224 7.11 10.95 -7.78
CA TRP A 224 6.87 11.94 -8.83
C TRP A 224 8.03 12.94 -8.96
N GLU A 225 8.48 13.47 -7.83
CA GLU A 225 9.49 14.53 -7.74
C GLU A 225 10.90 13.99 -7.41
N GLN A 226 10.99 12.70 -7.11
CA GLN A 226 12.20 11.96 -6.76
C GLN A 226 12.91 12.50 -5.50
N LEU A 227 12.13 12.77 -4.45
CA LEU A 227 12.66 13.33 -3.20
C LEU A 227 11.94 12.80 -1.95
N ALA A 228 12.64 12.79 -0.83
CA ALA A 228 12.16 12.38 0.48
C ALA A 228 11.33 13.49 1.14
N VAL A 229 10.11 13.14 1.52
CA VAL A 229 9.22 13.98 2.32
C VAL A 229 8.65 13.23 3.50
N VAL A 230 8.09 13.99 4.42
CA VAL A 230 7.28 13.46 5.51
C VAL A 230 5.92 14.13 5.46
N TYR A 231 4.87 13.31 5.54
CA TYR A 231 3.51 13.78 5.76
C TYR A 231 3.27 13.84 7.26
N LEU A 232 3.14 15.04 7.80
CA LEU A 232 2.84 15.28 9.20
C LEU A 232 1.33 15.43 9.38
N ARG A 233 0.77 14.81 10.41
CA ARG A 233 -0.67 14.90 10.68
C ARG A 233 -1.06 16.36 10.92
N ASP A 234 -2.03 16.85 10.16
CA ASP A 234 -2.53 18.22 10.21
C ASP A 234 -4.05 18.23 10.01
N PRO A 235 -4.85 18.36 11.08
CA PRO A 235 -6.31 18.41 10.99
C PRO A 235 -6.86 19.58 10.18
N ALA A 236 -6.07 20.62 9.90
CA ALA A 236 -6.49 21.74 9.07
C ALA A 236 -6.32 21.48 7.56
N SER A 237 -5.56 20.45 7.19
CA SER A 237 -5.36 20.04 5.79
C SER A 237 -6.51 19.18 5.29
N ALA A 238 -6.85 19.28 3.99
CA ALA A 238 -8.02 18.62 3.40
C ALA A 238 -8.01 17.09 3.52
N ASP A 239 -6.84 16.45 3.37
CA ASP A 239 -6.64 15.00 3.55
C ASP A 239 -6.10 14.65 4.95
N GLY A 240 -6.03 15.63 5.86
CA GLY A 240 -5.49 15.46 7.22
C GLY A 240 -3.96 15.41 7.30
N TRP A 241 -3.24 15.70 6.21
CA TRP A 241 -1.78 15.64 6.17
C TRP A 241 -1.14 16.88 5.55
N ARG A 242 -0.11 17.40 6.22
CA ARG A 242 0.76 18.43 5.69
C ARG A 242 2.08 17.81 5.22
N ARG A 243 2.39 17.99 3.94
CA ARG A 243 3.65 17.52 3.34
C ARG A 243 4.79 18.51 3.63
N VAL A 244 5.91 18.01 4.12
CA VAL A 244 7.15 18.79 4.33
C VAL A 244 8.38 18.04 3.81
N PRO A 245 9.46 18.73 3.42
CA PRO A 245 10.75 18.09 3.16
C PRO A 245 11.20 17.23 4.35
N ALA A 246 11.76 16.05 4.08
CA ALA A 246 12.16 15.14 5.16
C ALA A 246 13.25 15.74 6.05
N GLU A 247 14.18 16.52 5.47
CA GLU A 247 15.21 17.23 6.22
C GLU A 247 14.63 18.18 7.27
N GLU A 248 13.58 18.93 6.92
CA GLU A 248 12.89 19.83 7.86
C GLU A 248 12.21 19.04 8.99
N ALA A 249 11.51 17.95 8.66
CA ALA A 249 10.84 17.09 9.64
C ALA A 249 11.82 16.37 10.59
N LEU A 250 13.02 16.04 10.11
CA LEU A 250 14.09 15.45 10.91
C LEU A 250 14.75 16.51 11.81
N LEU A 251 14.99 17.71 11.28
CA LEU A 251 15.54 18.82 12.05
C LEU A 251 14.63 19.23 13.22
N GLU A 252 13.31 19.25 13.02
CA GLU A 252 12.33 19.48 14.10
C GLU A 252 12.42 18.44 15.22
N ARG A 253 12.98 17.25 14.94
CA ARG A 253 13.25 16.19 15.91
C ARG A 253 14.68 16.20 16.44
N GLY A 254 15.45 17.27 16.19
CA GLY A 254 16.85 17.39 16.63
C GLY A 254 17.86 16.60 15.77
N LEU A 255 17.44 16.05 14.63
CA LEU A 255 18.28 15.25 13.74
C LEU A 255 18.72 16.09 12.54
N GLY A 256 19.94 16.64 12.63
CA GLY A 256 20.48 17.55 11.62
C GLY A 256 21.00 16.86 10.36
N ARG A 257 21.06 17.61 9.25
CA ARG A 257 21.57 17.14 7.95
C ARG A 257 22.96 16.49 8.03
N GLU A 258 23.87 17.09 8.78
CA GLU A 258 25.25 16.58 8.90
C GLU A 258 25.28 15.16 9.48
N GLN A 259 24.46 14.89 10.49
CA GLN A 259 24.33 13.57 11.11
C GLN A 259 23.77 12.55 10.11
N VAL A 260 22.65 12.88 9.44
CA VAL A 260 22.00 11.98 8.46
C VAL A 260 22.96 11.66 7.31
N VAL A 261 23.68 12.66 6.80
CA VAL A 261 24.65 12.51 5.71
C VAL A 261 25.88 11.74 6.16
N ALA A 262 26.37 11.93 7.39
CA ALA A 262 27.49 11.16 7.91
C ALA A 262 27.16 9.66 7.96
N SER A 263 25.99 9.30 8.50
CA SER A 263 25.54 7.91 8.54
C SER A 263 25.34 7.30 7.14
N LEU A 264 24.84 8.10 6.18
CA LEU A 264 24.76 7.67 4.78
C LEU A 264 26.14 7.34 4.19
N ARG A 265 27.16 8.19 4.42
CA ARG A 265 28.51 7.95 3.88
C ARG A 265 29.07 6.63 4.41
N THR A 266 28.96 6.39 5.71
CA THR A 266 29.39 5.13 6.32
C THR A 266 28.65 3.92 5.72
N ALA A 267 27.34 4.03 5.51
CA ALA A 267 26.58 2.94 4.91
C ALA A 267 27.00 2.68 3.44
N LEU A 268 27.24 3.73 2.65
CA LEU A 268 27.70 3.60 1.27
C LEU A 268 29.09 2.96 1.16
N GLU A 269 30.00 3.22 2.11
CA GLU A 269 31.34 2.59 2.14
C GLU A 269 31.26 1.06 2.31
N THR A 270 30.22 0.57 3.00
CA THR A 270 30.02 -0.85 3.29
C THR A 270 29.00 -1.53 2.36
N LEU A 271 28.42 -0.79 1.42
CA LEU A 271 27.36 -1.29 0.53
C LEU A 271 27.93 -2.37 -0.42
N PRO A 272 27.40 -3.60 -0.39
CA PRO A 272 27.78 -4.63 -1.35
C PRO A 272 27.48 -4.20 -2.78
N HIS A 273 28.37 -4.54 -3.73
CA HIS A 273 28.21 -4.21 -5.15
C HIS A 273 27.99 -2.72 -5.44
N ARG A 274 28.58 -1.84 -4.60
CA ARG A 274 28.49 -0.37 -4.71
C ARG A 274 28.67 0.15 -6.14
N ASP A 275 29.66 -0.33 -6.89
CA ASP A 275 29.91 0.12 -8.27
C ASP A 275 28.71 -0.17 -9.19
N VAL A 276 28.09 -1.34 -9.07
CA VAL A 276 26.91 -1.75 -9.84
C VAL A 276 25.71 -0.86 -9.53
N VAL A 277 25.58 -0.45 -8.27
CA VAL A 277 24.54 0.46 -7.78
C VAL A 277 24.75 1.87 -8.34
N HIS A 278 25.95 2.44 -8.21
CA HIS A 278 26.25 3.79 -8.70
C HIS A 278 26.11 3.93 -10.22
N ASP A 279 26.41 2.87 -10.98
CA ASP A 279 26.19 2.86 -12.44
C ASP A 279 24.70 3.02 -12.84
N ARG A 280 23.77 2.78 -11.91
CA ARG A 280 22.32 2.70 -12.20
C ARG A 280 21.48 3.70 -11.41
N VAL A 281 21.93 4.07 -10.22
CA VAL A 281 21.22 4.96 -9.30
C VAL A 281 22.18 6.06 -8.87
N SER A 282 21.80 7.31 -9.11
CA SER A 282 22.65 8.45 -8.74
C SER A 282 22.72 8.62 -7.22
N ASP A 283 23.82 9.21 -6.75
CA ASP A 283 24.05 9.49 -5.32
C ASP A 283 22.94 10.36 -4.72
N VAL A 284 22.35 11.24 -5.52
CA VAL A 284 21.19 12.06 -5.11
C VAL A 284 20.00 11.15 -4.79
N LEU A 285 19.65 10.23 -5.69
CA LEU A 285 18.53 9.31 -5.45
C LEU A 285 18.82 8.35 -4.29
N LEU A 286 20.07 7.90 -4.12
CA LEU A 286 20.49 7.09 -2.98
C LEU A 286 20.32 7.86 -1.66
N ALA A 287 20.64 9.15 -1.64
CA ALA A 287 20.44 10.01 -0.46
C ALA A 287 18.95 10.20 -0.13
N GLU A 288 18.08 10.33 -1.13
CA GLU A 288 16.63 10.45 -0.92
C GLU A 288 15.99 9.13 -0.45
N VAL A 289 16.42 8.00 -1.00
CA VAL A 289 16.02 6.65 -0.51
C VAL A 289 16.48 6.45 0.93
N TRP A 290 17.75 6.79 1.22
CA TRP A 290 18.30 6.74 2.57
C TRP A 290 17.50 7.61 3.54
N THR A 291 17.25 8.87 3.19
CA THR A 291 16.54 9.81 4.06
C THR A 291 15.12 9.35 4.36
N THR A 292 14.43 8.78 3.36
CA THR A 292 13.10 8.18 3.56
C THR A 292 13.15 7.00 4.54
N ALA A 293 14.09 6.07 4.36
CA ALA A 293 14.25 4.91 5.22
C ALA A 293 14.75 5.27 6.63
N TYR A 294 15.62 6.27 6.75
CA TYR A 294 16.08 6.82 8.02
C TYR A 294 14.91 7.45 8.80
N ALA A 295 14.09 8.28 8.15
CA ALA A 295 12.89 8.84 8.75
C ALA A 295 11.87 7.76 9.16
N LEU A 296 11.78 6.64 8.43
CA LEU A 296 11.00 5.47 8.85
C LEU A 296 11.52 4.89 10.17
N GLY A 297 12.84 4.75 10.32
CA GLY A 297 13.48 4.39 11.59
C GLY A 297 13.10 5.33 12.74
N VAL A 298 13.22 6.63 12.52
CA VAL A 298 12.84 7.65 13.52
C VAL A 298 11.37 7.48 13.96
N VAL A 299 10.46 7.29 13.00
CA VAL A 299 9.02 7.14 13.28
C VAL A 299 8.68 5.85 14.03
N THR A 300 9.44 4.77 13.88
CA THR A 300 9.22 3.56 14.70
C THR A 300 9.38 3.84 16.20
N GLY A 301 10.30 4.74 16.58
CA GLY A 301 10.45 5.21 17.96
C GLY A 301 9.25 6.03 18.45
N ASP A 302 8.68 6.89 17.60
CA ASP A 302 7.44 7.65 17.91
C ASP A 302 6.24 6.72 18.14
N LEU A 303 6.27 5.52 17.54
CA LEU A 303 5.28 4.46 17.70
C LEU A 303 5.56 3.55 18.90
N GLY A 304 6.60 3.84 19.69
CA GLY A 304 6.90 3.16 20.96
C GLY A 304 7.69 1.86 20.81
N GLY A 305 8.41 1.64 19.71
CA GLY A 305 9.23 0.45 19.53
C GLY A 305 10.53 0.67 18.76
N PHE A 306 11.36 -0.36 18.76
CA PHE A 306 12.59 -0.41 17.98
C PHE A 306 12.41 -1.38 16.81
N PRO A 307 12.89 -1.06 15.60
CA PRO A 307 12.70 -1.90 14.42
C PRO A 307 13.42 -3.25 14.58
N ASP A 308 12.72 -4.36 14.33
CA ASP A 308 13.32 -5.70 14.26
C ASP A 308 13.22 -6.26 12.83
N LEU A 309 14.39 -6.29 12.19
CA LEU A 309 14.61 -6.74 10.81
C LEU A 309 14.59 -8.26 10.66
N GLY A 310 14.63 -9.01 11.77
CA GLY A 310 14.59 -10.47 11.77
C GLY A 310 13.21 -11.01 11.40
N ARG A 311 12.16 -10.17 11.44
CA ARG A 311 10.81 -10.57 11.03
C ARG A 311 10.74 -10.78 9.52
N PRO A 312 10.19 -11.91 9.04
CA PRO A 312 10.02 -12.16 7.60
C PRO A 312 9.26 -11.04 6.88
N ALA A 313 8.16 -10.55 7.48
CA ALA A 313 7.38 -9.44 6.93
C ALA A 313 8.18 -8.13 6.87
N ALA A 314 9.05 -7.86 7.87
CA ALA A 314 9.88 -6.64 7.86
C ALA A 314 10.88 -6.68 6.69
N ARG A 315 11.54 -7.82 6.47
CA ARG A 315 12.41 -8.01 5.31
C ARG A 315 11.65 -7.84 4.00
N ALA A 316 10.54 -8.56 3.83
CA ALA A 316 9.72 -8.49 2.62
C ALA A 316 9.25 -7.05 2.33
N ALA A 317 8.74 -6.35 3.35
CA ALA A 317 8.24 -4.97 3.19
C ALA A 317 9.35 -3.96 2.90
N LEU A 318 10.54 -4.09 3.52
CA LEU A 318 11.65 -3.18 3.29
C LEU A 318 12.31 -3.39 1.92
N SER A 319 12.39 -4.63 1.43
CA SER A 319 12.94 -4.92 0.10
C SER A 319 12.16 -4.24 -1.04
N THR A 320 10.91 -3.83 -0.81
CA THR A 320 10.10 -3.12 -1.80
C THR A 320 10.23 -1.59 -1.75
N LEU A 321 10.90 -1.01 -0.74
CA LEU A 321 11.02 0.44 -0.58
C LEU A 321 11.74 1.07 -1.77
N ALA A 322 12.95 0.62 -2.04
CA ALA A 322 13.77 1.15 -3.12
C ALA A 322 13.15 0.94 -4.52
N PRO A 323 12.67 -0.26 -4.91
CA PRO A 323 12.05 -0.41 -6.22
C PRO A 323 10.74 0.37 -6.35
N GLY A 324 9.94 0.49 -5.28
CA GLY A 324 8.74 1.33 -5.28
C GLY A 324 9.05 2.83 -5.46
N ALA A 325 10.11 3.32 -4.80
CA ALA A 325 10.61 4.68 -4.93
C ALA A 325 11.15 4.98 -6.34
N LEU A 326 11.93 4.05 -6.90
CA LEU A 326 12.71 4.24 -8.12
C LEU A 326 12.01 3.73 -9.40
N ARG A 327 10.74 3.32 -9.30
CA ARG A 327 9.97 2.69 -10.39
C ARG A 327 9.87 3.48 -11.70
N ARG A 328 10.06 4.80 -11.66
CA ARG A 328 10.03 5.69 -12.84
C ARG A 328 11.40 5.97 -13.44
N VAL A 329 12.48 5.72 -12.70
CA VAL A 329 13.84 6.09 -13.08
C VAL A 329 14.68 4.86 -13.43
N VAL A 330 14.47 3.74 -12.72
CA VAL A 330 15.14 2.49 -13.02
C VAL A 330 14.29 1.66 -13.98
N PRO A 331 14.87 1.07 -15.05
CA PRO A 331 14.11 0.22 -15.97
C PRO A 331 13.46 -0.96 -15.25
N VAL A 332 12.21 -1.28 -15.61
CA VAL A 332 11.36 -2.31 -14.95
C VAL A 332 12.09 -3.63 -14.69
N ARG A 333 12.85 -4.13 -15.68
CA ARG A 333 13.61 -5.39 -15.57
C ARG A 333 14.64 -5.43 -14.43
N TRP A 334 15.03 -4.27 -13.90
CA TRP A 334 16.00 -4.13 -12.82
C TRP A 334 15.35 -3.95 -11.44
N LEU A 335 14.05 -3.63 -11.35
CA LEU A 335 13.43 -3.27 -10.07
C LEU A 335 13.56 -4.38 -9.02
N ALA A 336 13.36 -5.65 -9.40
CA ALA A 336 13.58 -6.76 -8.46
C ALA A 336 15.02 -6.80 -7.92
N ALA A 337 16.02 -6.60 -8.79
CA ALA A 337 17.42 -6.57 -8.39
C ALA A 337 17.77 -5.33 -7.54
N VAL A 338 17.14 -4.19 -7.81
CA VAL A 338 17.29 -2.97 -6.98
C VAL A 338 16.87 -3.23 -5.54
N GLY A 339 15.78 -3.96 -5.33
CA GLY A 339 15.33 -4.35 -3.99
C GLY A 339 16.41 -5.08 -3.20
N GLU A 340 17.00 -6.13 -3.80
CA GLU A 340 18.07 -6.90 -3.15
C GLU A 340 19.37 -6.10 -2.98
N LEU A 341 19.78 -5.34 -4.00
CA LEU A 341 21.02 -4.55 -3.97
C LEU A 341 20.97 -3.40 -2.96
N LEU A 342 19.80 -2.75 -2.79
CA LEU A 342 19.63 -1.62 -1.88
C LEU A 342 19.08 -2.01 -0.50
N TYR A 343 18.68 -3.27 -0.28
CA TYR A 343 18.24 -3.72 1.04
C TYR A 343 19.24 -3.43 2.16
N PRO A 344 20.57 -3.67 2.00
CA PRO A 344 21.55 -3.31 3.04
C PRO A 344 21.56 -1.80 3.36
N LEU A 345 21.41 -0.94 2.35
CA LEU A 345 21.33 0.51 2.53
C LEU A 345 20.07 0.91 3.28
N VAL A 346 18.90 0.39 2.86
CA VAL A 346 17.59 0.68 3.46
C VAL A 346 17.51 0.21 4.91
N SER A 347 17.97 -1.01 5.19
CA SER A 347 17.99 -1.56 6.55
C SER A 347 18.93 -0.79 7.48
N ALA A 348 20.14 -0.43 7.02
CA ALA A 348 21.07 0.41 7.77
C ALA A 348 20.49 1.79 8.07
N ALA A 349 19.77 2.40 7.11
CA ALA A 349 19.10 3.68 7.30
C ALA A 349 18.04 3.61 8.41
N VAL A 350 17.15 2.61 8.35
CA VAL A 350 16.10 2.38 9.36
C VAL A 350 16.70 2.22 10.77
N LEU A 351 17.74 1.38 10.90
CA LEU A 351 18.39 1.17 12.19
C LEU A 351 19.08 2.45 12.70
N SER A 352 19.76 3.18 11.83
CA SER A 352 20.43 4.44 12.18
C SER A 352 19.43 5.49 12.66
N GLY A 353 18.32 5.66 11.94
CA GLY A 353 17.27 6.60 12.32
C GLY A 353 16.59 6.24 13.63
N ALA A 354 16.36 4.95 13.89
CA ALA A 354 15.80 4.51 15.17
C ALA A 354 16.75 4.76 16.35
N ALA A 355 18.04 4.43 16.18
CA ALA A 355 19.06 4.62 17.20
C ALA A 355 19.30 6.11 17.52
N ASP A 356 19.41 6.95 16.49
CA ASP A 356 19.60 8.39 16.66
C ASP A 356 18.38 9.04 17.33
N ALA A 357 17.16 8.61 16.98
CA ALA A 357 15.95 9.09 17.64
C ALA A 357 15.86 8.66 19.12
N GLU A 358 16.40 7.50 19.48
CA GLU A 358 16.50 7.06 20.88
C GLU A 358 17.51 7.91 21.66
N ALA A 359 18.67 8.20 21.07
CA ALA A 359 19.70 9.05 21.68
C ALA A 359 19.24 10.51 21.90
N VAL A 360 18.36 11.04 21.06
CA VAL A 360 17.79 12.39 21.26
C VAL A 360 16.73 12.41 22.38
N ARG A 361 16.10 11.26 22.70
CA ARG A 361 15.09 11.16 23.76
C ARG A 361 15.68 10.91 25.16
N SER A 362 16.91 10.38 25.23
CA SER A 362 17.61 10.02 26.48
C SER A 362 18.26 11.22 27.15
#